data_AF-A0A413T895-F1
#
_entry.id   AF-A0A413T895-F1
#
_cell.length_a   1.000
_cell.length_b   1.000
_cell.length_c   1.000
_cell.angle_alpha   90.00
_cell.angle_beta   90.00
_cell.angle_gamma   90.00
#
_symmetry.space_group_name_H-M   'P 1'
#
loop_
_entity.id
_entity.type
_entity.pdbx_description
1 polymer ?
#
loop_
_entity_poly.entity_id
_entity_poly.type
_entity_poly.pdbx_seq_one_letter_code
_entity_poly.pdbx_strand_id
1 'polypeptide(L)'
;MKGLKDFKKKFLVVTLVTAVTFSGINLPVTTVNAATAVAPSVLSFVEQDDSTCTIKWSSVQGATYNVYKAKSRYATYNKVATVDTNSYTDTAYGGEYYKVTSVVNGTESSMSLATSYEIETFGYNTNIFEPTDNNSEIQSYINNVYKTTESGQFGSDRYAFLFAPGTYSDSLNVEIGFYTQVAGLGLTPTETTVGNIRSKAEWMKGRKYDGAVTIMRYVTSGVQ
;
A
#
# COMPACT_ATOMS: atom_id res chain seq x y z
N MET A 1 77.31 -58.30 24.38
CA MET A 1 77.03 -58.56 25.81
C MET A 1 77.19 -57.27 26.59
N LYS A 2 76.14 -56.86 27.33
CA LYS A 2 76.19 -56.26 28.68
C LYS A 2 77.07 -55.03 28.92
N GLY A 3 76.41 -53.89 29.15
CA GLY A 3 76.75 -53.02 30.29
C GLY A 3 76.80 -51.52 30.05
N LEU A 4 75.67 -50.83 30.13
CA LEU A 4 75.62 -49.54 30.82
C LEU A 4 74.20 -49.31 31.37
N LYS A 5 74.14 -49.08 32.68
CA LYS A 5 72.96 -49.14 33.56
C LYS A 5 72.30 -47.77 33.73
N ASP A 6 71.00 -47.83 34.00
CA ASP A 6 70.05 -46.81 34.49
C ASP A 6 70.59 -45.73 35.46
N PHE A 7 69.93 -44.55 35.54
CA PHE A 7 69.15 -44.09 36.72
C PHE A 7 68.70 -42.59 36.69
N LYS A 8 67.37 -42.39 36.70
CA LYS A 8 66.51 -41.37 37.38
C LYS A 8 66.53 -39.83 37.09
N LYS A 9 65.32 -39.37 36.70
CA LYS A 9 64.56 -38.13 36.99
C LYS A 9 65.01 -37.25 38.20
N LYS A 10 65.00 -35.92 37.99
CA LYS A 10 64.61 -34.87 38.98
C LYS A 10 63.98 -33.64 38.29
N PHE A 11 62.89 -33.17 38.88
CA PHE A 11 62.02 -32.02 38.54
C PHE A 11 62.69 -30.65 38.80
N LEU A 12 62.39 -29.62 37.99
CA LEU A 12 61.99 -28.29 38.49
C LEU A 12 61.25 -27.52 37.40
N VAL A 13 59.97 -27.21 37.64
CA VAL A 13 59.12 -26.35 36.80
C VAL A 13 59.28 -24.91 37.31
N VAL A 14 59.66 -24.00 36.43
CA VAL A 14 59.62 -22.54 36.69
C VAL A 14 58.66 -21.93 35.68
N THR A 15 57.45 -21.58 36.13
CA THR A 15 56.46 -20.90 35.30
C THR A 15 56.75 -19.40 35.33
N LEU A 16 57.25 -18.85 34.21
CA LEU A 16 57.41 -17.42 34.01
C LEU A 16 56.09 -16.85 33.47
N VAL A 17 55.30 -16.19 34.33
CA VAL A 17 54.09 -15.48 33.91
C VAL A 17 54.50 -14.16 33.24
N THR A 18 54.41 -14.09 31.93
CA THR A 18 54.54 -12.84 31.16
C THR A 18 53.13 -12.26 30.97
N ALA A 19 52.88 -11.09 31.55
CA ALA A 19 51.65 -10.35 31.33
C ALA A 19 51.65 -9.75 29.91
N VAL A 20 50.79 -10.25 29.03
CA VAL A 20 50.52 -9.61 27.73
C VAL A 20 49.44 -8.56 27.96
N THR A 21 49.79 -7.29 27.92
CA THR A 21 48.81 -6.21 27.88
C THR A 21 48.24 -6.14 26.46
N PHE A 22 46.97 -6.53 26.29
CA PHE A 22 46.25 -6.24 25.06
C PHE A 22 45.92 -4.74 25.02
N SER A 23 46.62 -3.98 24.19
CA SER A 23 46.19 -2.65 23.76
C SER A 23 44.97 -2.83 22.86
N GLY A 24 43.78 -2.56 23.38
CA GLY A 24 42.56 -2.57 22.57
C GLY A 24 42.69 -1.56 21.44
N ILE A 25 42.64 -2.03 20.20
CA ILE A 25 42.47 -1.16 19.04
C ILE A 25 41.01 -0.68 19.08
N ASN A 26 40.78 0.58 19.43
CA ASN A 26 39.49 1.23 19.24
C ASN A 26 39.28 1.46 17.74
N LEU A 27 38.72 0.46 17.06
CA LEU A 27 38.17 0.68 15.72
C LEU A 27 36.89 1.53 15.89
N PRO A 28 36.73 2.64 15.16
CA PRO A 28 35.47 3.36 15.17
C PRO A 28 34.37 2.41 14.67
N VAL A 29 33.39 2.10 15.52
CA VAL A 29 32.15 1.46 15.08
C VAL A 29 31.40 2.53 14.29
N THR A 30 31.52 2.48 12.97
CA THR A 30 30.55 3.15 12.11
C THR A 30 29.24 2.42 12.31
N THR A 31 28.29 3.06 12.96
CA THR A 31 26.91 2.58 12.93
C THR A 31 26.45 2.69 11.49
N VAL A 32 26.53 1.59 10.75
CA VAL A 32 25.74 1.43 9.53
C VAL A 32 24.29 1.57 9.97
N ASN A 33 23.63 2.61 9.48
CA ASN A 33 22.19 2.73 9.66
C ASN A 33 21.60 1.43 9.11
N ALA A 34 21.02 0.61 9.97
CA ALA A 34 20.54 -0.70 9.55
C ALA A 34 19.47 -0.47 8.49
N ALA A 35 19.64 -1.05 7.30
CA ALA A 35 18.63 -0.96 6.27
C ALA A 35 17.33 -1.54 6.83
N THR A 36 16.25 -0.75 6.76
CA THR A 36 14.93 -1.12 7.27
C THR A 36 13.97 -1.30 6.11
N ALA A 37 13.10 -2.31 6.22
CA ALA A 37 12.02 -2.51 5.27
C ALA A 37 11.00 -1.37 5.43
N VAL A 38 10.76 -0.62 4.36
CA VAL A 38 9.79 0.46 4.29
C VAL A 38 8.94 0.27 3.03
N ALA A 39 7.65 0.62 3.10
CA ALA A 39 6.77 0.55 1.94
C ALA A 39 7.37 1.35 0.78
N PRO A 40 7.60 0.73 -0.40
CA PRO A 40 8.04 1.45 -1.58
C PRO A 40 7.07 2.58 -1.91
N SER A 41 7.63 3.75 -2.23
CA SER A 41 6.89 4.96 -2.59
C SER A 41 7.04 5.24 -4.09
N VAL A 42 6.16 6.10 -4.61
CA VAL A 42 6.17 6.53 -6.02
C VAL A 42 6.08 5.33 -6.98
N LEU A 43 4.89 4.75 -7.05
CA LEU A 43 4.61 3.75 -8.07
C LEU A 43 4.18 4.44 -9.36
N SER A 44 4.96 4.33 -10.43
CA SER A 44 4.50 4.71 -11.77
C SER A 44 4.03 3.48 -12.53
N PHE A 45 3.01 3.66 -13.36
CA PHE A 45 2.43 2.64 -14.20
C PHE A 45 2.53 3.03 -15.67
N VAL A 46 2.94 2.09 -16.52
CA VAL A 46 2.96 2.28 -17.98
C VAL A 46 2.34 1.06 -18.62
N GLU A 47 1.16 1.24 -19.22
CA GLU A 47 0.57 0.26 -20.13
C GLU A 47 1.30 0.30 -21.48
N GLN A 48 1.40 -0.85 -22.13
CA GLN A 48 1.94 -1.00 -23.47
C GLN A 48 0.87 -1.61 -24.38
N ASP A 49 0.97 -1.37 -25.69
CA ASP A 49 -0.02 -1.79 -26.68
C ASP A 49 -0.15 -3.32 -26.87
N ASP A 50 0.72 -4.10 -26.21
CA ASP A 50 0.82 -5.57 -26.33
C ASP A 50 0.25 -6.32 -25.12
N SER A 51 -0.68 -5.71 -24.37
CA SER A 51 -1.24 -6.26 -23.13
C SER A 51 -0.17 -6.52 -22.06
N THR A 52 0.91 -5.74 -22.09
CA THR A 52 1.89 -5.72 -21.03
C THR A 52 1.80 -4.41 -20.26
N CYS A 53 2.22 -4.45 -18.99
CA CYS A 53 2.41 -3.24 -18.22
C CYS A 53 3.72 -3.29 -17.45
N THR A 54 4.29 -2.13 -17.19
CA THR A 54 5.47 -2.00 -16.32
C THR A 54 5.14 -1.12 -15.14
N ILE A 55 5.41 -1.64 -13.93
CA ILE A 55 5.37 -0.87 -12.69
C ILE A 55 6.80 -0.58 -12.25
N LYS A 56 7.05 0.65 -11.78
CA LYS A 56 8.34 1.07 -11.20
C LYS A 56 8.13 1.72 -9.84
N TRP A 57 9.12 1.62 -8.97
CA TRP A 57 9.06 2.17 -7.61
C TRP A 57 10.41 2.70 -7.11
N SER A 58 10.39 3.39 -5.97
CA SER A 58 11.61 3.86 -5.31
C SER A 58 12.44 2.70 -4.76
N SER A 59 13.75 2.75 -4.99
CA SER A 59 14.68 1.74 -4.46
C SER A 59 14.84 1.87 -2.95
N VAL A 60 14.90 0.74 -2.24
CA VAL A 60 15.12 0.60 -0.80
C VAL A 60 16.44 -0.15 -0.66
N GLN A 61 17.37 0.38 0.12
CA GLN A 61 18.73 -0.14 0.21
C GLN A 61 18.72 -1.59 0.71
N GLY A 62 19.36 -2.50 -0.04
CA GLY A 62 19.46 -3.91 0.33
C GLY A 62 18.14 -4.69 0.28
N ALA A 63 17.11 -4.15 -0.38
CA ALA A 63 15.81 -4.80 -0.50
C ALA A 63 15.71 -5.73 -1.71
N THR A 64 14.96 -6.81 -1.54
CA THR A 64 14.18 -7.43 -2.63
C THR A 64 12.74 -6.97 -2.50
N TYR A 65 11.91 -7.22 -3.51
CA TYR A 65 10.54 -6.72 -3.55
C TYR A 65 9.54 -7.83 -3.83
N ASN A 66 8.47 -7.89 -3.04
CA ASN A 66 7.32 -8.71 -3.39
C ASN A 66 6.31 -7.84 -4.14
N VAL A 67 5.87 -8.32 -5.29
CA VAL A 67 4.84 -7.68 -6.10
C VAL A 67 3.53 -8.42 -5.88
N TYR A 68 2.49 -7.66 -5.63
CA TYR A 68 1.14 -8.15 -5.40
C TYR A 68 0.19 -7.62 -6.47
N LYS A 69 -0.80 -8.42 -6.84
CA LYS A 69 -1.80 -8.13 -7.87
C LYS A 69 -3.21 -8.34 -7.32
N ALA A 70 -4.16 -7.48 -7.71
CA ALA A 70 -5.60 -7.61 -7.44
C ALA A 70 -6.41 -7.23 -8.68
N LYS A 71 -7.65 -7.72 -8.78
CA LYS A 71 -8.56 -7.36 -9.89
C LYS A 71 -9.10 -5.94 -9.78
N SER A 72 -9.26 -5.44 -8.57
CA SER A 72 -9.80 -4.11 -8.27
C SER A 72 -9.04 -3.46 -7.11
N ARG A 73 -9.20 -2.13 -6.94
CA ARG A 73 -8.41 -1.33 -6.00
C ARG A 73 -8.50 -1.81 -4.55
N TYR A 74 -9.66 -2.31 -4.13
CA TYR A 74 -9.96 -2.71 -2.74
C TYR A 74 -10.24 -4.21 -2.59
N ALA A 75 -9.91 -5.02 -3.60
CA ALA A 75 -9.89 -6.47 -3.49
C ALA A 75 -8.65 -6.96 -2.71
N THR A 76 -8.62 -8.26 -2.43
CA THR A 76 -7.46 -8.91 -1.82
C THR A 76 -6.29 -8.97 -2.82
N TYR A 77 -5.14 -8.43 -2.40
CA TYR A 77 -3.91 -8.45 -3.17
C TYR A 77 -3.14 -9.75 -2.93
N ASN A 78 -2.85 -10.49 -4.00
CA ASN A 78 -2.13 -11.76 -3.94
C ASN A 78 -0.71 -11.57 -4.49
N LYS A 79 0.29 -12.17 -3.84
CA LYS A 79 1.68 -12.10 -4.29
C LYS A 79 1.85 -12.82 -5.63
N VAL A 80 2.44 -12.17 -6.62
CA VAL A 80 2.68 -12.71 -7.97
C VAL A 80 4.17 -12.86 -8.29
N ALA A 81 5.04 -12.09 -7.66
CA ALA A 81 6.47 -12.15 -7.92
C ALA A 81 7.32 -11.72 -6.72
N THR A 82 8.59 -12.13 -6.75
CA THR A 82 9.67 -11.48 -6.00
C THR A 82 10.74 -11.06 -6.99
N VAL A 83 11.17 -9.79 -6.94
CA VAL A 83 12.20 -9.22 -7.83
C VAL A 83 13.30 -8.56 -7.01
N ASP A 84 14.50 -8.47 -7.59
CA ASP A 84 15.68 -7.81 -7.01
C ASP A 84 15.93 -6.42 -7.61
N THR A 85 15.12 -6.01 -8.58
CA THR A 85 15.12 -4.67 -9.18
C THR A 85 13.90 -3.88 -8.76
N ASN A 86 13.92 -2.56 -8.95
CA ASN A 86 12.84 -1.65 -8.58
C ASN A 86 11.76 -1.53 -9.68
N SER A 87 11.55 -2.59 -10.45
CA SER A 87 10.58 -2.65 -11.53
C SER A 87 10.05 -4.06 -11.72
N TYR A 88 8.81 -4.16 -12.22
CA TYR A 88 8.19 -5.41 -12.62
C TYR A 88 7.40 -5.19 -13.92
N THR A 89 7.57 -6.12 -14.86
CA THR A 89 6.79 -6.15 -16.10
C THR A 89 5.85 -7.33 -16.05
N ASP A 90 4.57 -7.04 -16.21
CA ASP A 90 3.51 -8.03 -16.35
C ASP A 90 3.27 -8.28 -17.84
N THR A 91 3.39 -9.53 -18.28
CA THR A 91 3.23 -9.89 -19.69
C THR A 91 1.80 -10.32 -20.05
N ALA A 92 0.89 -10.32 -19.07
CA ALA A 92 -0.51 -10.66 -19.25
C ALA A 92 -1.37 -9.69 -18.44
N TYR A 93 -1.21 -8.39 -18.71
CA TYR A 93 -2.00 -7.33 -18.11
C TYR A 93 -3.42 -7.34 -18.67
N GLY A 94 -4.40 -7.27 -17.77
CA GLY A 94 -5.82 -7.28 -18.07
C GLY A 94 -6.62 -6.36 -17.15
N GLY A 95 -6.06 -5.19 -16.80
CA GLY A 95 -6.73 -4.17 -15.99
C GLY A 95 -6.43 -4.25 -14.47
N GLU A 96 -5.46 -5.04 -14.04
CA GLU A 96 -5.19 -5.23 -12.62
C GLU A 96 -4.54 -4.05 -11.89
N TYR A 97 -4.58 -4.17 -10.56
CA TYR A 97 -3.97 -3.27 -9.61
C TYR A 97 -2.75 -3.92 -8.95
N TYR A 98 -1.74 -3.10 -8.67
CA TYR A 98 -0.47 -3.56 -8.12
C TYR A 98 -0.11 -2.86 -6.82
N LYS A 99 0.46 -3.62 -5.89
CA LYS A 99 1.13 -3.12 -4.69
C LYS A 99 2.47 -3.81 -4.53
N VAL A 100 3.40 -3.14 -3.86
CA VAL A 100 4.76 -3.64 -3.66
C VAL A 100 5.13 -3.52 -2.20
N THR A 101 5.84 -4.50 -1.68
CA THR A 101 6.52 -4.42 -0.38
C THR A 101 8.03 -4.54 -0.61
N SER A 102 8.82 -3.97 0.29
CA SER A 102 10.25 -4.26 0.36
C SER A 102 10.51 -5.36 1.38
N VAL A 103 11.52 -6.18 1.12
CA VAL A 103 12.00 -7.22 2.04
C VAL A 103 13.48 -6.98 2.29
N VAL A 104 13.82 -6.65 3.53
CA VAL A 104 15.18 -6.37 3.99
C VAL A 104 15.49 -7.28 5.17
N ASN A 105 16.57 -8.05 5.10
CA ASN A 105 16.98 -8.98 6.15
C ASN A 105 15.85 -9.95 6.59
N GLY A 106 15.03 -10.40 5.64
CA GLY A 106 13.90 -11.30 5.90
C GLY A 106 12.66 -10.62 6.52
N THR A 107 12.70 -9.31 6.78
CA THR A 107 11.54 -8.55 7.25
C THR A 107 10.86 -7.87 6.08
N GLU A 108 9.54 -8.06 5.96
CA GLU A 108 8.71 -7.45 4.92
C GLU A 108 8.03 -6.17 5.43
N SER A 109 8.00 -5.13 4.60
CA SER A 109 7.33 -3.86 4.90
C SER A 109 5.81 -3.97 4.81
N SER A 110 5.11 -2.91 5.22
CA SER A 110 3.74 -2.69 4.76
C SER A 110 3.70 -2.54 3.23
N MET A 111 2.53 -2.81 2.64
CA MET A 111 2.30 -2.59 1.22
C MET A 111 2.34 -1.09 0.88
N SER A 112 2.81 -0.79 -0.31
CA SER A 112 2.68 0.53 -0.94
C SER A 112 1.22 0.93 -1.16
N LEU A 113 1.00 2.17 -1.58
CA LEU A 113 -0.24 2.55 -2.25
C LEU A 113 -0.44 1.69 -3.52
N ALA A 114 -1.69 1.53 -3.94
CA ALA A 114 -2.01 0.80 -5.17
C ALA A 114 -1.63 1.64 -6.40
N THR A 115 -1.21 0.98 -7.48
CA THR A 115 -1.08 1.61 -8.81
C THR A 115 -1.76 0.76 -9.86
N SER A 116 -2.23 1.40 -10.92
CA SER A 116 -2.90 0.77 -12.06
C SER A 116 -3.01 1.81 -13.18
N TYR A 117 -3.43 1.37 -14.36
CA TYR A 117 -3.83 2.27 -15.44
C TYR A 117 -4.92 3.26 -15.00
N GLU A 118 -5.91 2.80 -14.24
CA GLU A 118 -7.02 3.64 -13.77
C GLU A 118 -6.56 4.74 -12.81
N ILE A 119 -5.64 4.43 -11.90
CA ILE A 119 -5.06 5.41 -10.98
C ILE A 119 -4.19 6.42 -11.73
N GLU A 120 -3.40 5.97 -12.71
CA GLU A 120 -2.58 6.86 -13.53
C GLU A 120 -3.45 7.79 -14.39
N THR A 121 -4.54 7.27 -14.95
CA THR A 121 -5.42 8.00 -15.88
C THR A 121 -6.34 8.99 -15.16
N PHE A 122 -6.96 8.57 -14.05
CA PHE A 122 -8.01 9.35 -13.37
C PHE A 122 -7.57 9.95 -12.04
N GLY A 123 -6.36 9.62 -11.57
CA GLY A 123 -5.82 10.06 -10.29
C GLY A 123 -6.46 9.36 -9.08
N TYR A 124 -5.78 9.46 -7.93
CA TYR A 124 -6.19 8.77 -6.69
C TYR A 124 -7.55 9.18 -6.11
N ASN A 125 -8.06 10.37 -6.46
CA ASN A 125 -9.35 10.87 -6.00
C ASN A 125 -10.54 10.37 -6.83
N THR A 126 -10.27 9.71 -7.96
CA THR A 126 -11.25 8.94 -8.71
C THR A 126 -11.14 7.49 -8.25
N ASN A 127 -12.23 6.94 -7.74
CA ASN A 127 -12.27 5.58 -7.23
C ASN A 127 -13.31 4.81 -8.03
N ILE A 128 -12.83 3.81 -8.74
CA ILE A 128 -13.66 2.83 -9.42
C ILE A 128 -13.76 1.64 -8.47
N PHE A 129 -14.94 1.47 -7.89
CA PHE A 129 -15.26 0.35 -7.02
C PHE A 129 -15.80 -0.79 -7.85
N GLU A 130 -15.48 -2.03 -7.50
CA GLU A 130 -16.03 -3.24 -8.10
C GLU A 130 -16.86 -4.04 -7.09
N PRO A 131 -17.85 -4.84 -7.51
CA PRO A 131 -18.64 -5.68 -6.60
C PRO A 131 -17.80 -6.68 -5.78
N THR A 132 -16.61 -7.03 -6.27
CA THR A 132 -15.66 -7.93 -5.60
C THR A 132 -14.76 -7.23 -4.58
N ASP A 133 -14.81 -5.90 -4.50
CA ASP A 133 -14.05 -5.14 -3.51
C ASP A 133 -14.51 -5.45 -2.08
N ASN A 134 -13.58 -5.28 -1.14
CA ASN A 134 -13.92 -5.40 0.27
C ASN A 134 -14.81 -4.22 0.71
N ASN A 135 -16.06 -4.54 1.09
CA ASN A 135 -17.05 -3.55 1.52
C ASN A 135 -16.58 -2.65 2.68
N SER A 136 -15.81 -3.17 3.65
CA SER A 136 -15.33 -2.35 4.76
C SER A 136 -14.25 -1.36 4.34
N GLU A 137 -13.43 -1.71 3.34
CA GLU A 137 -12.44 -0.81 2.77
C GLU A 137 -13.11 0.31 1.96
N ILE A 138 -14.11 -0.03 1.14
CA ILE A 138 -14.93 0.96 0.41
C ILE A 138 -15.58 1.93 1.41
N GLN A 139 -16.26 1.42 2.44
CA GLN A 139 -16.93 2.24 3.44
C GLN A 139 -15.94 3.13 4.21
N SER A 140 -14.77 2.60 4.57
CA SER A 140 -13.72 3.37 5.25
C SER A 140 -13.24 4.55 4.40
N TYR A 141 -13.00 4.32 3.11
CA TYR A 141 -12.60 5.37 2.17
C TYR A 141 -13.67 6.45 2.04
N ILE A 142 -14.93 6.07 1.80
CA ILE A 142 -16.07 7.00 1.70
C ILE A 142 -16.19 7.83 2.97
N ASN A 143 -16.13 7.20 4.15
CA ASN A 143 -16.23 7.90 5.44
C ASN A 143 -15.11 8.94 5.61
N ASN A 144 -13.90 8.64 5.15
CA ASN A 144 -12.77 9.56 5.26
C ASN A 144 -12.92 10.77 4.32
N VAL A 145 -13.41 10.56 3.10
CA VAL A 145 -13.73 11.65 2.17
C VAL A 145 -14.90 12.48 2.71
N TYR A 146 -15.95 11.85 3.23
CA TYR A 146 -17.10 12.56 3.78
C TYR A 146 -16.70 13.50 4.94
N LYS A 147 -15.85 13.05 5.87
CA LYS A 147 -15.35 13.87 6.99
C LYS A 147 -14.70 15.18 6.56
N THR A 148 -14.01 15.21 5.42
CA THR A 148 -13.33 16.42 4.93
C THR A 148 -14.24 17.26 4.05
N THR A 149 -15.15 16.62 3.33
CA THR A 149 -16.03 17.27 2.34
C THR A 149 -17.36 17.73 2.92
N GLU A 150 -17.80 17.24 4.08
CA GLU A 150 -19.12 17.57 4.65
C GLU A 150 -19.29 19.08 4.88
N SER A 151 -18.30 19.74 5.50
CA SER A 151 -18.26 21.19 5.74
C SER A 151 -17.30 21.94 4.78
N GLY A 152 -16.79 21.27 3.75
CA GLY A 152 -15.75 21.76 2.84
C GLY A 152 -16.27 22.68 1.73
N GLN A 153 -17.18 23.62 2.03
CA GLN A 153 -17.88 24.42 1.01
C GLN A 153 -16.93 25.20 0.07
N PHE A 154 -15.77 25.63 0.56
CA PHE A 154 -14.75 26.36 -0.21
C PHE A 154 -13.48 25.53 -0.46
N GLY A 155 -13.57 24.21 -0.30
CA GLY A 155 -12.45 23.30 -0.56
C GLY A 155 -12.10 23.22 -2.05
N SER A 156 -10.82 22.99 -2.34
CA SER A 156 -10.31 22.73 -3.69
C SER A 156 -10.37 21.25 -4.09
N ASP A 157 -10.50 20.34 -3.12
CA ASP A 157 -10.51 18.91 -3.38
C ASP A 157 -11.76 18.49 -4.17
N ARG A 158 -11.59 17.53 -5.07
CA ARG A 158 -12.63 16.94 -5.90
C ARG A 158 -12.53 15.43 -5.82
N TYR A 159 -13.66 14.75 -5.65
CA TYR A 159 -13.72 13.30 -5.54
C TYR A 159 -14.77 12.70 -6.47
N ALA A 160 -14.47 11.54 -7.02
CA ALA A 160 -15.39 10.77 -7.85
C ALA A 160 -15.47 9.33 -7.34
N PHE A 161 -16.69 8.88 -7.06
CA PHE A 161 -17.02 7.50 -6.71
C PHE A 161 -17.76 6.87 -7.89
N LEU A 162 -17.09 5.99 -8.60
CA LEU A 162 -17.60 5.30 -9.76
C LEU A 162 -17.82 3.83 -9.38
N PHE A 163 -19.00 3.31 -9.69
CA PHE A 163 -19.36 1.93 -9.34
C PHE A 163 -19.48 1.13 -10.64
N ALA A 164 -18.62 0.13 -10.80
CA ALA A 164 -18.72 -0.82 -11.92
C ALA A 164 -20.09 -1.54 -11.94
N PRO A 165 -20.51 -2.11 -13.08
CA PRO A 165 -21.72 -2.91 -13.15
C PRO A 165 -21.72 -4.05 -12.12
N GLY A 166 -22.82 -4.21 -11.41
CA GLY A 166 -23.06 -5.24 -10.41
C GLY A 166 -23.86 -4.75 -9.21
N THR A 167 -24.02 -5.64 -8.23
CA THR A 167 -24.75 -5.37 -6.99
C THR A 167 -23.78 -5.23 -5.84
N TYR A 168 -23.85 -4.09 -5.16
CA TYR A 168 -23.07 -3.81 -3.96
C TYR A 168 -23.89 -4.13 -2.71
N SER A 169 -23.20 -4.30 -1.58
CA SER A 169 -23.86 -4.61 -0.31
C SER A 169 -24.88 -3.54 0.10
N ASP A 170 -26.05 -3.97 0.59
CA ASP A 170 -27.05 -3.09 1.19
C ASP A 170 -26.53 -2.34 2.42
N SER A 171 -25.49 -2.87 3.07
CA SER A 171 -24.84 -2.21 4.20
C SER A 171 -23.91 -1.06 3.81
N LEU A 172 -23.61 -0.90 2.51
CA LEU A 172 -22.77 0.19 2.02
C LEU A 172 -23.56 1.50 2.05
N ASN A 173 -23.04 2.47 2.80
CA ASN A 173 -23.59 3.82 2.92
C ASN A 173 -22.66 4.81 2.25
N VAL A 174 -23.07 5.30 1.08
CA VAL A 174 -22.36 6.30 0.28
C VAL A 174 -22.80 7.69 0.73
N GLU A 175 -22.12 8.23 1.73
CA GLU A 175 -22.34 9.62 2.18
C GLU A 175 -21.57 10.60 1.30
N ILE A 176 -22.29 11.56 0.72
CA ILE A 176 -21.76 12.51 -0.25
C ILE A 176 -21.62 13.89 0.40
N GLY A 177 -20.40 14.42 0.48
CA GLY A 177 -20.09 15.79 0.89
C GLY A 177 -19.96 16.75 -0.30
N PHE A 178 -19.48 17.98 -0.07
CA PHE A 178 -19.23 18.93 -1.17
C PHE A 178 -18.19 18.38 -2.16
N TYR A 179 -18.33 18.74 -3.44
CA TYR A 179 -17.38 18.39 -4.49
C TYR A 179 -17.11 16.89 -4.68
N THR A 180 -18.09 16.07 -4.32
CA THR A 180 -18.07 14.63 -4.49
C THR A 180 -19.15 14.23 -5.49
N GLN A 181 -18.77 13.47 -6.52
CA GLN A 181 -19.71 12.92 -7.51
C GLN A 181 -19.82 11.41 -7.34
N VAL A 182 -21.02 10.88 -7.59
CA VAL A 182 -21.30 9.43 -7.56
C VAL A 182 -21.99 9.01 -8.85
N ALA A 183 -21.49 7.96 -9.50
CA ALA A 183 -22.06 7.43 -10.73
C ALA A 183 -21.89 5.90 -10.82
N GLY A 184 -22.87 5.24 -11.43
CA GLY A 184 -22.71 3.88 -11.96
C GLY A 184 -22.07 3.91 -13.34
N LEU A 185 -21.27 2.89 -13.66
CA LEU A 185 -20.59 2.72 -14.96
C LEU A 185 -21.33 1.77 -15.90
N GLY A 186 -22.53 1.33 -15.52
CA GLY A 186 -23.44 0.60 -16.41
C GLY A 186 -23.88 1.44 -17.61
N LEU A 187 -24.15 0.76 -18.72
CA LEU A 187 -24.82 1.33 -19.89
C LEU A 187 -26.26 1.75 -19.53
N THR A 188 -26.91 1.03 -18.61
CA THR A 188 -28.24 1.37 -18.11
C THR A 188 -28.26 1.51 -16.58
N PRO A 189 -29.21 2.27 -16.00
CA PRO A 189 -29.26 2.47 -14.55
C PRO A 189 -29.50 1.22 -13.71
N THR A 190 -29.95 0.13 -14.32
CA THR A 190 -30.22 -1.14 -13.62
C THR A 190 -29.01 -2.06 -13.56
N GLU A 191 -27.91 -1.72 -14.24
CA GLU A 191 -26.70 -2.54 -14.24
C GLU A 191 -25.81 -2.30 -13.02
N THR A 192 -26.03 -1.20 -12.27
CA THR A 192 -25.33 -0.89 -11.04
C THR A 192 -26.33 -0.62 -9.91
N THR A 193 -26.36 -1.50 -8.91
CA THR A 193 -27.22 -1.36 -7.73
C THR A 193 -26.37 -1.07 -6.50
N VAL A 194 -26.59 0.09 -5.87
CA VAL A 194 -25.89 0.53 -4.65
C VAL A 194 -26.92 0.93 -3.61
N GLY A 195 -26.91 0.25 -2.45
CA GLY A 195 -28.03 0.29 -1.51
C GLY A 195 -28.37 1.67 -0.94
N ASN A 196 -27.39 2.40 -0.39
CA ASN A 196 -27.67 3.65 0.32
C ASN A 196 -26.80 4.81 -0.16
N ILE A 197 -27.30 5.64 -1.07
CA ILE A 197 -26.69 6.93 -1.41
C ILE A 197 -27.36 8.05 -0.61
N ARG A 198 -26.59 8.80 0.19
CA ARG A 198 -27.12 9.83 1.10
C ARG A 198 -26.34 11.13 0.97
N SER A 199 -27.06 12.24 0.87
CA SER A 199 -26.50 13.59 1.03
C SER A 199 -27.11 14.23 2.27
N LYS A 200 -26.32 14.35 3.34
CA LYS A 200 -26.76 14.95 4.59
C LYS A 200 -26.30 16.40 4.71
N ALA A 201 -27.06 17.18 5.48
CA ALA A 201 -26.79 18.59 5.79
C ALA A 201 -26.56 18.80 7.31
N GLU A 202 -26.22 17.74 8.04
CA GLU A 202 -26.14 17.73 9.51
C GLU A 202 -25.00 18.60 10.08
N TRP A 203 -24.05 19.03 9.24
CA TRP A 203 -22.98 19.96 9.60
C TRP A 203 -23.47 21.37 9.97
N MET A 204 -24.66 21.79 9.52
CA MET A 204 -25.25 23.08 9.89
C MET A 204 -26.03 22.97 11.20
N LYS A 205 -25.32 22.86 12.34
CA LYS A 205 -25.98 22.98 13.65
C LYS A 205 -26.41 24.44 13.90
N GLY A 206 -27.72 24.69 13.96
CA GLY A 206 -28.29 25.96 14.47
C GLY A 206 -29.04 26.87 13.48
N ARG A 207 -29.25 26.47 12.21
CA ARG A 207 -30.18 27.16 11.28
C ARG A 207 -31.28 26.22 10.81
N LYS A 208 -32.50 26.75 10.61
CA LYS A 208 -33.60 25.99 9.99
C LYS A 208 -33.16 25.48 8.62
N TYR A 209 -33.38 24.19 8.37
CA TYR A 209 -33.17 23.55 7.07
C TYR A 209 -34.05 24.24 6.01
N ASP A 210 -33.43 24.88 5.02
CA ASP A 210 -34.10 25.58 3.92
C ASP A 210 -33.75 25.00 2.53
N GLY A 211 -32.98 23.91 2.48
CA GLY A 211 -32.55 23.28 1.23
C GLY A 211 -31.52 24.07 0.41
N ALA A 212 -31.10 25.26 0.84
CA ALA A 212 -30.27 26.16 0.04
C ALA A 212 -28.75 25.85 0.09
N VAL A 213 -28.32 24.92 0.93
CA VAL A 213 -26.89 24.73 1.27
C VAL A 213 -26.34 23.35 0.85
N THR A 214 -27.10 22.57 0.09
CA THR A 214 -26.62 21.34 -0.55
C THR A 214 -26.42 21.61 -2.04
N ILE A 215 -25.32 22.28 -2.37
CA ILE A 215 -24.94 22.66 -3.75
C ILE A 215 -23.66 21.93 -4.16
N MET A 216 -23.40 21.83 -5.48
CA MET A 216 -22.18 21.21 -6.05
C MET A 216 -21.98 19.73 -5.71
N ARG A 217 -23.08 18.96 -5.70
CA ARG A 217 -23.09 17.49 -5.59
C ARG A 217 -23.93 16.97 -6.73
N TYR A 218 -23.44 15.95 -7.44
CA TYR A 218 -24.17 15.35 -8.56
C TYR A 218 -24.20 13.83 -8.37
N VAL A 219 -25.42 13.29 -8.43
CA VAL A 219 -25.67 11.86 -8.62
C VAL A 219 -26.26 11.75 -10.02
N THR A 220 -25.51 11.18 -10.95
CA THR A 220 -26.03 10.92 -12.30
C THR A 220 -26.84 9.62 -12.27
N SER A 221 -27.99 9.61 -12.96
CA SER A 221 -28.93 8.49 -12.97
C SER A 221 -28.29 7.25 -13.59
N GLY A 222 -27.70 6.43 -12.74
CA GLY A 222 -27.10 5.13 -13.07
C GLY A 222 -27.12 4.17 -11.88
N VAL A 223 -27.83 4.55 -10.81
CA VAL A 223 -27.89 3.82 -9.54
C VAL A 223 -29.35 3.82 -9.08
N GLN A 224 -29.95 2.63 -9.00
CA GLN A 224 -31.23 2.39 -8.30
C GLN A 224 -31.03 1.38 -7.19
#